data_AF-A0A1G0ZZS0-F1
#
_entry.id   AF-A0A1G0ZZS0-F1
#
_cell.length_a   1.000
_cell.length_b   1.000
_cell.length_c   1.000
_cell.angle_alpha   90.00
_cell.angle_beta   90.00
_cell.angle_gamma   90.00
#
_symmetry.space_group_name_H-M   'P 1'
#
loop_
_entity.id
_entity.type
_entity.pdbx_description
1 polymer ?
#
loop_
_entity_poly.entity_id
_entity_poly.type
_entity_poly.pdbx_seq_one_letter_code
_entity_poly.pdbx_strand_id
1 'polypeptide(L)'
;MNYIWLYILIALIAVPVLGAAISRLKLFYRGWTIKGVGRDALAYVEKDKGQIIFGAELSFGTPYKRVITIPKPSAFPGWATSRRDEIISRIKTELPESKYKYEEER
;
A
#
# COMPACT_ATOMS: atom_id res chain seq x y z
N MET A 1 38.79 26.65 13.63
CA MET A 1 38.12 25.76 12.67
C MET A 1 36.62 25.92 12.88
N ASN A 2 35.89 26.45 11.90
CA ASN A 2 34.49 26.84 12.09
C ASN A 2 33.61 25.58 12.21
N TYR A 3 33.03 25.35 13.39
CA TYR A 3 32.16 24.20 13.68
C TYR A 3 30.88 24.15 12.82
N ILE A 4 30.56 25.26 12.15
CA ILE A 4 29.41 25.39 11.22
C ILE A 4 29.41 24.28 10.17
N TRP A 5 30.57 23.96 9.58
CA TRP A 5 30.67 22.90 8.57
C TRP A 5 30.43 21.50 9.13
N LEU A 6 30.81 21.26 10.39
CA LEU A 6 30.54 20.00 11.07
C LEU A 6 29.05 19.81 11.33
N TYR A 7 28.34 20.86 11.76
CA TYR A 7 26.89 20.80 11.96
C TYR A 7 26.13 20.57 10.65
N ILE A 8 26.56 21.20 9.55
CA ILE A 8 25.97 20.97 8.22
C ILE A 8 26.13 19.51 7.81
N LEU A 9 27.33 18.94 7.97
CA LEU A 9 27.59 17.53 7.63
C LEU A 9 26.74 16.57 8.47
N ILE A 10 26.62 16.82 9.77
CA ILE A 10 25.79 16.01 10.67
C ILE A 10 24.32 16.09 10.27
N ALA A 11 23.79 17.29 9.99
CA ALA A 11 22.40 17.47 9.58
C ALA A 11 22.10 16.73 8.27
N LEU A 12 23.03 16.76 7.31
CA LEU A 12 22.89 16.10 6.01
C LEU A 12 22.77 14.58 6.12
N ILE A 13 23.39 13.99 7.15
CA ILE A 13 23.28 12.54 7.45
C ILE A 13 22.09 12.25 8.36
N ALA A 14 21.83 13.07 9.38
CA ALA A 14 20.79 12.84 10.37
C ALA A 14 19.39 12.89 9.77
N VAL A 15 19.11 13.85 8.88
CA VAL A 15 17.80 14.02 8.24
C VAL A 15 17.32 12.78 7.47
N PRO A 16 18.09 12.19 6.53
CA PRO A 16 17.64 11.00 5.81
C PRO A 16 17.49 9.78 6.74
N VAL A 17 18.33 9.64 7.76
CA VAL A 17 18.24 8.54 8.74
C VAL A 17 16.96 8.66 9.58
N LEU A 18 16.66 9.86 10.08
CA LEU A 18 15.41 10.15 10.79
C LEU A 18 14.19 9.93 9.90
N GLY A 19 14.25 10.39 8.64
CA GLY A 19 13.18 10.15 7.66
C GLY A 19 12.91 8.66 7.46
N ALA A 20 13.96 7.86 7.25
CA ALA A 20 13.84 6.42 7.10
C ALA A 20 13.28 5.73 8.36
N ALA A 21 13.69 6.17 9.56
CA ALA A 21 13.17 5.64 10.82
C ALA A 21 11.68 5.94 11.00
N ILE A 22 11.24 7.16 10.70
CA ILE A 22 9.82 7.56 10.77
C ILE A 22 8.98 6.75 9.78
N SER A 23 9.45 6.58 8.53
CA SER A 23 8.76 5.75 7.54
C SER A 23 8.60 4.29 8.00
N ARG A 24 9.65 3.72 8.62
CA ARG A 24 9.59 2.36 9.18
C ARG A 24 8.61 2.26 10.34
N LEU A 25 8.59 3.24 11.25
CA LEU A 25 7.63 3.28 12.35
C LEU A 25 6.19 3.36 11.84
N LYS A 26 5.92 4.20 10.84
CA LYS A 26 4.58 4.31 10.24
C LYS A 26 4.09 2.99 9.65
N LEU A 27 4.97 2.22 9.02
CA LEU A 27 4.66 0.87 8.52
C LEU A 27 4.42 -0.11 9.67
N PHE A 28 5.22 -0.02 10.74
CA PHE A 28 5.08 -0.86 11.93
C PHE A 28 3.74 -0.64 12.64
N TYR A 29 3.33 0.62 12.83
CA TYR A 29 2.05 0.96 13.47
C TYR A 29 0.83 0.64 12.62
N ARG A 30 0.94 0.71 11.28
CA ARG A 30 -0.16 0.35 10.38
C ARG A 30 -0.47 -1.13 10.43
N GLY A 31 0.53 -2.00 10.59
CA GLY A 31 0.34 -3.46 10.66
C GLY A 31 -0.04 -4.12 9.33
N TRP A 32 -0.21 -3.33 8.26
CA TRP A 32 -0.51 -3.79 6.91
C TRP A 32 0.20 -2.95 5.85
N THR A 33 0.35 -3.52 4.65
CA THR A 33 0.93 -2.85 3.49
C THR A 33 0.29 -3.34 2.19
N ILE A 34 0.44 -2.57 1.12
CA ILE A 34 0.00 -2.94 -0.22
C ILE A 34 1.25 -3.00 -1.10
N LYS A 35 1.43 -4.12 -1.81
CA LYS A 35 2.56 -4.34 -2.71
C LYS A 35 2.04 -4.82 -4.07
N GLY A 36 2.72 -4.43 -5.15
CA GLY A 36 2.48 -5.03 -6.46
C GLY A 36 2.94 -6.49 -6.47
N VAL A 37 2.14 -7.38 -7.06
CA VAL A 37 2.49 -8.79 -7.25
C VAL A 37 2.36 -9.08 -8.73
N GLY A 38 3.49 -9.18 -9.43
CA GLY A 38 3.49 -9.32 -10.89
C GLY A 38 3.04 -8.04 -11.61
N ARG A 39 2.64 -8.18 -12.88
CA ARG A 39 2.24 -7.07 -13.74
C ARG A 39 0.83 -6.57 -13.44
N ASP A 40 -0.09 -7.51 -13.26
CA ASP A 40 -1.53 -7.27 -13.25
C ASP A 40 -2.19 -7.70 -11.93
N ALA A 41 -1.44 -7.71 -10.84
CA ALA A 41 -1.96 -8.04 -9.52
C ALA A 41 -1.33 -7.18 -8.41
N LEU A 42 -2.08 -7.05 -7.33
CA LEU A 42 -1.67 -6.36 -6.10
C LEU A 42 -2.04 -7.20 -4.89
N ALA A 43 -1.19 -7.16 -3.86
CA ALA A 43 -1.44 -7.87 -2.62
C ALA A 43 -1.58 -6.89 -1.47
N TYR A 44 -2.66 -7.06 -0.71
CA TYR A 44 -2.79 -6.55 0.64
C TYR A 44 -2.13 -7.56 1.59
N VAL A 45 -1.16 -7.11 2.39
CA VAL A 45 -0.41 -7.95 3.31
C VAL A 45 -0.61 -7.43 4.73
N GLU A 46 -1.07 -8.29 5.63
CA GLU A 46 -1.17 -8.00 7.06
C GLU A 46 -0.08 -8.79 7.79
N LYS A 47 0.71 -8.08 8.61
CA LYS A 47 2.01 -8.52 9.13
C LYS A 47 2.00 -9.92 9.78
N ASP A 48 0.89 -10.29 10.41
CA ASP A 48 0.77 -11.51 11.20
C ASP A 48 -0.34 -12.47 10.71
N LYS A 49 -1.02 -12.16 9.59
CA LYS A 49 -2.17 -12.94 9.10
C LYS A 49 -2.02 -13.47 7.68
N GLY A 50 -1.12 -12.89 6.89
CA GLY A 50 -0.84 -13.30 5.52
C GLY A 50 -1.25 -12.25 4.50
N GLN A 51 -1.60 -12.69 3.29
CA GLN A 51 -1.86 -11.80 2.16
C GLN A 51 -3.15 -12.15 1.42
N ILE A 52 -3.76 -11.13 0.79
CA ILE A 52 -4.90 -11.24 -0.10
C ILE A 52 -4.48 -10.66 -1.44
N ILE A 53 -4.68 -11.42 -2.51
CA ILE A 53 -4.31 -11.01 -3.87
C ILE A 53 -5.56 -10.46 -4.56
N PHE A 54 -5.39 -9.33 -5.23
CA PHE A 54 -6.40 -8.66 -6.04
C PHE A 54 -5.89 -8.58 -7.48
N GLY A 55 -6.81 -8.79 -8.43
CA GLY A 55 -6.54 -8.49 -9.84
C GLY A 55 -6.37 -6.98 -10.02
N ALA A 56 -5.42 -6.58 -10.86
CA ALA A 56 -5.07 -5.19 -11.09
C ALA A 56 -4.78 -4.98 -12.58
N GLU A 57 -5.83 -5.05 -13.40
CA GLU A 57 -5.71 -5.00 -14.85
C GLU A 57 -5.70 -3.56 -15.37
N LEU A 58 -5.04 -3.31 -16.49
CA LEU A 58 -5.14 -2.03 -17.19
C LEU A 58 -6.48 -1.97 -17.92
N SER A 59 -7.30 -0.96 -17.59
CA SER A 59 -8.49 -0.67 -18.38
C SER A 59 -8.08 -0.10 -19.74
N PHE A 60 -8.64 -0.66 -20.81
CA PHE A 60 -8.53 -0.09 -22.14
C PHE A 60 -9.58 1.03 -22.31
N GLY A 61 -9.14 2.28 -22.24
CA GLY A 61 -9.99 3.46 -22.41
C GLY A 61 -9.31 4.74 -21.91
N THR A 62 -9.75 5.90 -22.40
CA THR A 62 -9.25 7.22 -21.97
C THR A 62 -10.12 7.76 -20.84
N PRO A 63 -9.57 8.10 -19.66
CA PRO A 63 -8.18 7.97 -19.24
C PRO A 63 -7.81 6.52 -18.84
N TYR A 64 -6.56 6.12 -19.11
CA TYR A 64 -6.04 4.82 -18.70
C TYR A 64 -6.03 4.72 -17.17
N LYS A 65 -6.94 3.92 -16.60
CA LYS A 65 -7.00 3.61 -15.18
C LYS A 65 -6.72 2.12 -14.98
N ARG A 66 -6.04 1.76 -13.89
CA ARG A 66 -5.96 0.35 -13.46
C ARG A 66 -7.27 -0.01 -12.76
N VAL A 67 -7.91 -1.09 -13.20
CA VAL A 67 -9.06 -1.71 -12.56
C VAL A 67 -8.57 -2.70 -11.52
N ILE A 68 -8.97 -2.48 -10.27
CA ILE A 68 -8.72 -3.37 -9.17
C ILE A 68 -9.96 -4.25 -9.00
N THR A 69 -9.81 -5.53 -9.26
CA THR A 69 -10.87 -6.53 -9.07
C THR A 69 -10.91 -6.94 -7.61
N ILE A 70 -12.02 -6.63 -6.94
CA ILE A 70 -12.29 -7.02 -5.57
C ILE A 70 -12.84 -8.45 -5.60
N PRO A 71 -12.15 -9.42 -4.96
CA PRO A 71 -12.62 -10.79 -4.94
C PRO A 71 -13.93 -10.94 -4.15
N LYS A 72 -14.69 -11.99 -4.47
CA LYS A 72 -15.92 -12.31 -3.74
C LYS A 72 -15.64 -12.53 -2.25
N PRO A 73 -16.61 -12.28 -1.35
CA PRO A 73 -16.45 -12.54 0.08
C PRO A 73 -16.00 -13.97 0.41
N SER A 74 -16.41 -14.96 -0.40
CA SER A 74 -16.00 -16.37 -0.26
C SER A 74 -14.53 -16.63 -0.60
N ALA A 75 -13.90 -15.76 -1.38
CA ALA A 75 -12.49 -15.86 -1.73
C ALA A 75 -11.57 -15.16 -0.71
N PHE A 76 -12.13 -14.43 0.26
CA PHE A 76 -11.37 -13.88 1.37
C PHE A 76 -10.97 -14.99 2.33
N PRO A 77 -9.71 -15.01 2.83
CA PRO A 77 -9.33 -15.92 3.89
C PRO A 77 -10.13 -15.62 5.16
N GLY A 78 -10.40 -16.63 6.00
CA GLY A 78 -11.34 -16.51 7.12
C GLY A 78 -11.02 -15.40 8.13
N TRP A 79 -9.75 -15.00 8.26
CA TRP A 79 -9.34 -13.87 9.11
C TRP A 79 -9.73 -12.50 8.55
N ALA A 80 -10.01 -12.42 7.26
CA ALA A 80 -10.27 -11.20 6.49
C ALA A 80 -11.74 -11.04 6.13
N THR A 81 -12.54 -12.11 6.12
CA THR A 81 -13.94 -12.10 5.69
C THR A 81 -14.78 -11.08 6.46
N SER A 82 -14.65 -11.03 7.80
CA SER A 82 -15.37 -10.06 8.65
C SER A 82 -14.83 -8.62 8.56
N ARG A 83 -13.65 -8.44 7.95
CA ARG A 83 -12.95 -7.15 7.81
C ARG A 83 -12.85 -6.72 6.35
N ARG A 84 -13.65 -7.32 5.47
CA ARG A 84 -13.62 -7.08 4.03
C ARG A 84 -13.73 -5.58 3.71
N ASP A 85 -14.73 -4.92 4.26
CA ASP A 85 -14.99 -3.50 3.98
C ASP A 85 -13.89 -2.58 4.53
N GLU A 86 -13.32 -2.93 5.70
CA GLU A 86 -12.16 -2.25 6.28
C GLU A 86 -10.93 -2.36 5.35
N ILE A 87 -10.66 -3.57 4.83
CA ILE A 87 -9.55 -3.83 3.92
C ILE A 87 -9.74 -3.07 2.60
N ILE A 88 -10.95 -3.11 2.03
CA ILE A 88 -11.26 -2.37 0.80
C ILE A 88 -11.09 -0.86 1.03
N SER A 89 -11.56 -0.33 2.16
CA SER A 89 -11.41 1.08 2.52
C SER A 89 -9.92 1.49 2.63
N ARG A 90 -9.09 0.65 3.25
CA ARG A 90 -7.63 0.84 3.31
C ARG A 90 -6.99 0.86 1.93
N ILE A 91 -7.39 -0.06 1.06
CA ILE A 91 -6.90 -0.11 -0.33
C ILE A 91 -7.29 1.15 -1.08
N LYS A 92 -8.54 1.59 -0.98
CA LYS A 92 -9.02 2.85 -1.60
C LYS A 92 -8.30 4.09 -1.08
N THR A 93 -7.88 4.08 0.19
CA THR A 93 -7.11 5.19 0.79
C THR A 93 -5.72 5.31 0.18
N GLU A 94 -5.05 4.18 -0.07
CA GLU A 94 -3.70 4.17 -0.66
C GLU A 94 -3.73 4.24 -2.20
N LEU A 95 -4.77 3.69 -2.82
CA LEU A 95 -4.98 3.61 -4.27
C LEU A 95 -6.28 4.35 -4.64
N PRO A 96 -6.28 5.69 -4.69
CA PRO A 96 -7.50 6.48 -4.80
C PRO A 96 -8.20 6.31 -6.16
N GLU A 97 -9.52 6.43 -6.17
CA GLU A 97 -10.39 6.27 -7.36
C GLU A 97 -10.12 7.32 -8.46
N SER A 98 -9.40 8.39 -8.13
CA SER A 98 -8.87 9.33 -9.12
C SER A 98 -7.91 8.65 -10.11
N LYS A 99 -7.16 7.63 -9.67
CA LYS A 99 -6.18 6.88 -10.47
C LYS A 99 -6.59 5.44 -10.77
N TYR A 100 -7.48 4.86 -9.96
CA TYR A 100 -7.91 3.46 -10.05
C TYR A 100 -9.42 3.34 -10.24
N LYS A 101 -9.87 2.23 -10.80
CA LYS A 101 -11.28 1.82 -10.83
C LYS A 101 -11.42 0.57 -9.98
N TYR A 102 -12.55 0.37 -9.31
CA TYR A 102 -12.82 -0.82 -8.51
C TYR A 102 -14.01 -1.57 -9.09
N GLU A 103 -13.85 -2.87 -9.32
CA GLU A 103 -14.92 -3.74 -9.81
C GLU A 103 -15.03 -4.98 -8.94
N GLU A 104 -16.27 -5.40 -8.65
CA GLU A 104 -16.54 -6.62 -7.91
C GLU A 104 -16.44 -7.84 -8.84
N GLU A 105 -15.79 -8.89 -8.38
CA GLU A 105 -15.73 -10.17 -9.09
C GLU A 105 -17.14 -10.79 -9.17
N ARG A 106 -17.64 -10.96 -10.40
CA ARG A 106 -18.99 -11.50 -10.68
C ARG A 106 -19.11 -12.98 -10.45
#